data_AF-A0A8C1GIH0-F1
#
_entry.id   AF-A0A8C1GIH0-F1
#
_cell.length_a   1.000
_cell.length_b   1.000
_cell.length_c   1.000
_cell.angle_alpha   90.00
_cell.angle_beta   90.00
_cell.angle_gamma   90.00
#
_symmetry.space_group_name_H-M   'P 1'
#
loop_
_entity.id
_entity.type
_entity.pdbx_description
1 polymer ?
#
loop_
_entity_poly.entity_id
_entity_poly.type
_entity_poly.pdbx_seq_one_letter_code
_entity_poly.pdbx_strand_id
1 'polypeptide(L)'
;LGSENALYRLEKGKVTLTQMIPEFEAECQKVAADQELSLPAQFSAQKLFSDVGQVEFNKPVLDAAAVLRRHGIATCVLANIWVDDTDQRDGVARILSVLENRFDLVVRSCYAGVRIPEPDIFTNALEKLAVKPQEAVWLDVDEESVKAAEGLGMTAVQVKDITEALKEIQKLTGIEVTSDLQPPSCDPENVSHGYVNIKPGVRIHYVDMGDGPPVLLCHGFPENWFSWRYQIPALADAGFRVLALDMKGYGDSTAPADIEEYSQEQIMLGIPQVTLVGHDWGGSLVWNMAQFHSERVRAVASLNTPLFPVDPKTNPIERLKAIPIFDYQIYFQKPGVAEAELEKNLERTFKLMFNANCTGTRFRCLLFCLSGGLFVGSPEDPPRSAILSESALQYYVQQFTKSGFRGPLNWYRNGEKNWLWMCSRPRGKIMMPALMVTAGKDPVLLPAFAAGMENLVPNLTRGHIEECGHWTQIERSNARLISAVNTLSRITSAAVTMLFSGKLSGIYSGYVSSQI
;
A
#
# COMPACT_ATOMS: atom_id res chain seq x y z
N LEU A 1 11.76 34.93 -26.24
CA LEU A 1 10.73 34.67 -27.27
C LEU A 1 9.36 34.96 -26.63
N GLY A 2 8.49 35.75 -27.27
CA GLY A 2 7.23 36.25 -26.68
C GLY A 2 6.16 35.18 -26.42
N SER A 3 4.93 35.63 -26.14
CA SER A 3 3.74 34.85 -25.73
C SER A 3 3.17 33.85 -26.76
N GLU A 4 3.94 33.42 -27.76
CA GLU A 4 3.51 32.45 -28.79
C GLU A 4 4.65 31.47 -29.17
N ASN A 5 5.65 31.31 -28.29
CA ASN A 5 6.72 30.34 -28.51
C ASN A 5 6.20 28.87 -28.45
N ALA A 6 6.99 27.93 -28.96
CA ALA A 6 6.60 26.53 -29.11
C ALA A 6 6.12 25.90 -27.79
N LEU A 7 6.83 26.16 -26.68
CA LEU A 7 6.46 25.69 -25.35
C LEU A 7 5.13 26.27 -24.86
N TYR A 8 4.91 27.57 -25.06
CA TYR A 8 3.68 28.25 -24.68
C TYR A 8 2.47 27.68 -25.44
N ARG A 9 2.62 27.40 -26.75
CA ARG A 9 1.56 26.76 -27.55
C ARG A 9 1.26 25.34 -27.09
N LEU A 10 2.29 24.58 -26.73
CA LEU A 10 2.17 23.22 -26.21
C LEU A 10 1.42 23.16 -24.88
N GLU A 11 1.81 23.99 -23.91
CA GLU A 11 1.17 24.02 -22.59
C GLU A 11 -0.28 24.50 -22.66
N LYS A 12 -0.68 25.26 -23.68
CA LYS A 12 -2.08 25.63 -23.93
C LYS A 12 -2.82 24.65 -24.84
N GLY A 13 -2.20 23.51 -25.18
CA GLY A 13 -2.80 22.44 -25.98
C GLY A 13 -3.04 22.81 -27.44
N LYS A 14 -2.39 23.86 -27.97
CA LYS A 14 -2.50 24.27 -29.37
C LYS A 14 -1.74 23.32 -30.31
N VAL A 15 -0.75 22.60 -29.79
CA VAL A 15 0.08 21.60 -30.49
C VAL A 15 0.34 20.42 -29.55
N THR A 16 0.64 19.25 -30.11
CA THR A 16 1.08 18.08 -29.34
C THR A 16 2.60 18.09 -29.09
N LEU A 17 3.09 17.21 -28.20
CA LEU A 17 4.52 17.10 -27.91
C LEU A 17 5.33 16.80 -29.18
N THR A 18 4.87 15.87 -30.01
CA THR A 18 5.54 15.50 -31.27
C THR A 18 5.63 16.67 -32.25
N GLN A 19 4.58 17.51 -32.31
CA GLN A 19 4.56 18.70 -33.17
C GLN A 19 5.48 19.81 -32.64
N MET A 20 5.54 20.00 -31.33
CA MET A 20 6.31 21.06 -30.69
C MET A 20 7.82 20.85 -30.76
N ILE A 21 8.30 19.62 -30.55
CA ILE A 21 9.73 19.31 -30.43
C ILE A 21 10.61 19.94 -31.54
N PRO A 22 10.32 19.76 -32.84
CA PRO A 22 11.16 20.35 -33.89
C PRO A 22 11.11 21.88 -33.90
N GLU A 23 9.97 22.48 -33.55
CA GLU A 23 9.82 23.94 -33.45
C GLU A 23 10.65 24.50 -32.30
N PHE A 24 10.62 23.83 -31.15
CA PHE A 24 11.39 24.23 -29.96
C PHE A 24 12.89 24.08 -30.16
N GLU A 25 13.34 23.01 -30.83
CA GLU A 25 14.76 22.87 -31.19
C GLU A 25 15.23 24.01 -32.11
N ALA A 26 14.41 24.41 -33.08
CA ALA A 26 14.71 25.56 -33.95
C ALA A 26 14.73 26.88 -33.16
N GLU A 27 13.82 27.07 -32.20
CA GLU A 27 13.82 28.21 -31.30
C GLU A 27 15.10 28.27 -30.43
N CYS A 28 15.51 27.15 -29.84
CA CYS A 28 16.75 27.07 -29.07
C CYS A 28 17.98 27.38 -29.93
N GLN A 29 18.06 26.85 -31.15
CA GLN A 29 19.15 27.13 -32.08
C GLN A 29 19.23 28.61 -32.43
N LYS A 30 18.07 29.24 -32.67
CA LYS A 30 17.99 30.67 -32.96
C LYS A 30 18.47 31.51 -31.77
N VAL A 31 17.99 31.21 -30.56
CA VAL A 31 18.39 31.94 -29.35
C VAL A 31 19.89 31.77 -29.08
N ALA A 32 20.43 30.56 -29.26
CA ALA A 32 21.86 30.31 -29.12
C ALA A 32 22.67 31.13 -30.13
N ALA A 33 22.25 31.15 -31.40
CA ALA A 33 22.90 31.97 -32.43
C ALA A 33 22.84 33.48 -32.12
N ASP A 34 21.68 33.98 -31.69
CA ASP A 34 21.47 35.39 -31.33
C ASP A 34 22.32 35.81 -30.11
N GLN A 35 22.69 34.87 -29.24
CA GLN A 35 23.54 35.09 -28.06
C GLN A 35 25.01 34.69 -28.29
N GLU A 36 25.40 34.33 -29.51
CA GLU A 36 26.75 33.83 -29.85
C GLU A 36 27.18 32.59 -29.03
N LEU A 37 26.20 31.76 -28.65
CA LEU A 37 26.39 30.49 -27.96
C LEU A 37 26.22 29.31 -28.92
N SER A 38 26.88 28.19 -28.63
CA SER A 38 26.68 26.92 -29.33
C SER A 38 25.95 25.92 -28.44
N LEU A 39 24.88 25.31 -28.95
CA LEU A 39 24.24 24.19 -28.27
C LEU A 39 25.18 22.97 -28.21
N PRO A 40 25.13 22.15 -27.15
CA PRO A 40 25.88 20.89 -27.09
C PRO A 40 25.55 19.98 -28.28
N ALA A 41 26.53 19.23 -28.78
CA ALA A 41 26.37 18.33 -29.93
C ALA A 41 25.27 17.26 -29.72
N GLN A 42 24.99 16.93 -28.46
CA GLN A 42 23.99 15.95 -28.02
C GLN A 42 22.67 16.58 -27.54
N PHE A 43 22.46 17.89 -27.77
CA PHE A 43 21.21 18.56 -27.42
C PHE A 43 20.05 17.93 -28.19
N SER A 44 18.97 17.62 -27.48
CA SER A 44 17.71 17.13 -28.05
C SER A 44 16.57 17.55 -27.15
N ALA A 45 15.58 18.25 -27.71
CA ALA A 45 14.39 18.62 -26.97
C ALA A 45 13.60 17.37 -26.58
N GLN A 46 13.51 16.38 -27.47
CA GLN A 46 12.86 15.09 -27.17
C GLN A 46 13.39 14.46 -25.87
N LYS A 47 14.71 14.53 -25.64
CA LYS A 47 15.32 13.99 -24.42
C LYS A 47 14.94 14.79 -23.18
N LEU A 48 14.92 16.12 -23.27
CA LEU A 48 14.50 16.98 -22.15
C LEU A 48 13.07 16.66 -21.70
N PHE A 49 12.15 16.45 -22.64
CA PHE A 49 10.76 16.14 -22.32
C PHE A 49 10.56 14.67 -21.90
N SER A 50 11.36 13.72 -22.40
CA SER A 50 11.27 12.32 -21.94
C SER A 50 11.66 12.14 -20.47
N ASP A 51 12.58 12.95 -19.96
CA ASP A 51 13.05 12.86 -18.58
C ASP A 51 11.95 13.28 -17.57
N VAL A 52 10.96 14.07 -18.00
CA VAL A 52 9.81 14.46 -17.18
C VAL A 52 8.95 13.27 -16.76
N GLY A 53 8.85 12.23 -17.59
CA GLY A 53 8.15 10.98 -17.25
C GLY A 53 8.82 10.15 -16.15
N GLN A 54 10.03 10.53 -15.73
CA GLN A 54 10.84 9.85 -14.72
C GLN A 54 10.88 10.58 -13.37
N VAL A 55 10.13 11.68 -13.22
CA VAL A 55 10.11 12.47 -11.98
C VAL A 55 9.55 11.66 -10.82
N GLU A 56 10.27 11.67 -9.69
CA GLU A 56 9.78 11.12 -8.42
C GLU A 56 8.92 12.16 -7.69
N PHE A 57 7.83 11.71 -7.08
CA PHE A 57 6.97 12.58 -6.30
C PHE A 57 7.63 13.05 -5.01
N ASN A 58 7.40 14.32 -4.67
CA ASN A 58 7.71 14.82 -3.34
C ASN A 58 6.71 14.25 -2.33
N LYS A 59 7.08 13.15 -1.69
CA LYS A 59 6.24 12.43 -0.74
C LYS A 59 5.68 13.32 0.39
N PRO A 60 6.47 14.20 1.05
CA PRO A 60 5.93 15.16 2.02
C PRO A 60 4.75 16.00 1.50
N VAL A 61 4.78 16.45 0.24
CA VAL A 61 3.68 17.22 -0.36
C VAL A 61 2.42 16.36 -0.53
N LEU A 62 2.58 15.15 -1.05
CA LEU A 62 1.45 14.22 -1.23
C LEU A 62 0.81 13.83 0.11
N ASP A 63 1.64 13.60 1.13
CA ASP A 63 1.18 13.24 2.47
C ASP A 63 0.46 14.43 3.13
N ALA A 64 0.98 15.65 2.99
CA ALA A 64 0.34 16.87 3.46
C ALA A 64 -1.02 17.12 2.76
N ALA A 65 -1.09 17.00 1.43
CA ALA A 65 -2.34 17.13 0.68
C ALA A 65 -3.39 16.11 1.16
N ALA A 66 -2.99 14.85 1.38
CA ALA A 66 -3.88 13.82 1.90
C ALA A 66 -4.39 14.13 3.33
N VAL A 67 -3.63 14.86 4.15
CA VAL A 67 -4.11 15.31 5.47
C VAL A 67 -5.10 16.43 5.38
N LEU A 68 -4.80 17.44 4.56
CA LEU A 68 -5.69 18.59 4.34
C LEU A 68 -7.06 18.09 3.85
N ARG A 69 -7.07 17.19 2.87
CA ARG A 69 -8.28 16.56 2.35
C ARG A 69 -9.07 15.80 3.40
N ARG A 70 -8.39 15.05 4.28
CA ARG A 70 -9.04 14.36 5.43
C ARG A 70 -9.69 15.32 6.43
N HIS A 71 -9.24 16.56 6.49
CA HIS A 71 -9.84 17.62 7.31
C HIS A 71 -10.87 18.46 6.55
N GLY A 72 -11.27 18.02 5.34
CA GLY A 72 -12.29 18.69 4.53
C GLY A 72 -11.78 19.88 3.73
N ILE A 73 -10.46 20.09 3.62
CA ILE A 73 -9.88 21.12 2.76
C ILE A 73 -9.78 20.55 1.34
N ALA A 74 -10.41 21.22 0.39
CA ALA A 74 -10.28 20.87 -1.03
C ALA A 74 -8.84 21.09 -1.51
N THR A 75 -8.32 20.10 -2.25
CA THR A 75 -6.93 20.08 -2.72
C THR A 75 -6.86 20.10 -4.24
N CYS A 76 -5.98 20.92 -4.81
CA CYS A 76 -5.86 21.11 -6.25
C CYS A 76 -4.40 21.03 -6.70
N VAL A 77 -4.18 20.48 -7.89
CA VAL A 77 -2.94 20.67 -8.65
C VAL A 77 -3.24 21.50 -9.87
N LEU A 78 -2.51 22.60 -10.08
CA LEU A 78 -2.45 23.28 -11.37
C LEU A 78 -1.15 22.85 -12.04
N ALA A 79 -1.24 22.24 -13.21
CA ALA A 79 -0.09 21.70 -13.91
C ALA A 79 0.01 22.30 -15.31
N ASN A 80 1.12 22.99 -15.57
CA ASN A 80 1.56 23.27 -16.93
C ASN A 80 2.02 21.96 -17.56
N ILE A 81 1.12 21.30 -18.27
CA ILE A 81 1.32 19.99 -18.88
C ILE A 81 0.77 19.99 -20.29
N TRP A 82 1.14 18.98 -21.07
CA TRP A 82 0.90 18.92 -22.50
C TRP A 82 0.19 17.64 -22.92
N VAL A 83 -0.26 17.62 -24.17
CA VAL A 83 -0.73 16.39 -24.83
C VAL A 83 0.50 15.62 -25.31
N ASP A 84 0.87 14.57 -24.58
CA ASP A 84 1.96 13.67 -24.95
C ASP A 84 1.43 12.56 -25.86
N ASP A 85 1.72 12.70 -27.15
CA ASP A 85 1.38 11.76 -28.22
C ASP A 85 2.58 10.88 -28.62
N THR A 86 3.65 10.85 -27.82
CA THR A 86 4.83 10.06 -28.09
C THR A 86 4.67 8.59 -27.65
N ASP A 87 5.63 7.76 -28.05
CA ASP A 87 5.73 6.37 -27.58
C ASP A 87 6.12 6.25 -26.10
N GLN A 88 6.52 7.35 -25.44
CA GLN A 88 6.97 7.37 -24.03
C GLN A 88 5.94 8.01 -23.08
N ARG A 89 4.73 8.29 -23.57
CA ARG A 89 3.64 8.95 -22.82
C ARG A 89 3.23 8.28 -21.50
N ASP A 90 3.53 6.99 -21.34
CA ASP A 90 3.16 6.22 -20.15
C ASP A 90 3.75 6.80 -18.85
N GLY A 91 4.94 7.42 -18.92
CA GLY A 91 5.56 8.08 -17.77
C GLY A 91 4.73 9.25 -17.25
N VAL A 92 4.31 10.13 -18.16
CA VAL A 92 3.45 11.29 -17.84
C VAL A 92 2.05 10.84 -17.42
N ALA A 93 1.50 9.82 -18.10
CA ALA A 93 0.20 9.25 -17.73
C ALA A 93 0.18 8.67 -16.31
N ARG A 94 1.25 7.99 -15.89
CA ARG A 94 1.42 7.50 -14.52
C ARG A 94 1.45 8.64 -13.51
N ILE A 95 2.14 9.74 -13.83
CA ILE A 95 2.19 10.91 -12.94
C ILE A 95 0.78 11.49 -12.74
N LEU A 96 0.05 11.71 -13.84
CA LEU A 96 -1.33 12.22 -13.79
C LEU A 96 -2.26 11.29 -13.01
N SER A 97 -2.16 9.98 -13.22
CA SER A 97 -2.96 8.99 -12.49
C SER A 97 -2.76 9.08 -10.98
N VAL A 98 -1.51 9.22 -10.51
CA VAL A 98 -1.23 9.40 -9.07
C VAL A 98 -1.83 10.70 -8.55
N LEU A 99 -1.65 11.82 -9.27
CA LEU A 99 -2.18 13.12 -8.85
C LEU A 99 -3.71 13.12 -8.80
N GLU A 100 -4.38 12.55 -9.79
CA GLU A 100 -5.86 12.51 -9.87
C GLU A 100 -6.49 11.64 -8.79
N ASN A 101 -5.77 10.62 -8.31
CA ASN A 101 -6.22 9.82 -7.17
C ASN A 101 -6.01 10.53 -5.82
N ARG A 102 -5.05 11.46 -5.74
CA ARG A 102 -4.58 12.06 -4.49
C ARG A 102 -5.24 13.42 -4.20
N PHE A 103 -5.59 14.17 -5.24
CA PHE A 103 -6.17 15.51 -5.15
C PHE A 103 -7.64 15.51 -5.58
N ASP A 104 -8.41 16.49 -5.10
CA ASP A 104 -9.82 16.64 -5.51
C ASP A 104 -9.95 17.16 -6.94
N LEU A 105 -8.94 17.92 -7.41
CA LEU A 105 -8.88 18.46 -8.76
C LEU A 105 -7.45 18.50 -9.30
N VAL A 106 -7.28 18.13 -10.56
CA VAL A 106 -6.05 18.37 -11.34
C VAL A 106 -6.43 19.17 -12.57
N VAL A 107 -6.02 20.45 -12.63
CA VAL A 107 -6.20 21.31 -13.78
C VAL A 107 -4.99 21.21 -14.69
N ARG A 108 -5.20 20.64 -15.87
CA ARG A 108 -4.17 20.45 -16.89
C ARG A 108 -4.23 21.63 -17.87
N SER A 109 -3.15 22.40 -17.99
CA SER A 109 -3.12 23.62 -18.81
C SER A 109 -3.51 23.37 -20.27
N CYS A 110 -3.07 22.25 -20.85
CA CYS A 110 -3.33 21.92 -22.26
C CYS A 110 -4.81 21.70 -22.57
N TYR A 111 -5.59 21.23 -21.60
CA TYR A 111 -7.03 21.06 -21.76
C TYR A 111 -7.80 22.32 -21.35
N ALA A 112 -7.26 23.10 -20.42
CA ALA A 112 -7.86 24.36 -19.99
C ALA A 112 -7.65 25.48 -21.02
N GLY A 113 -6.63 25.37 -21.89
CA GLY A 113 -6.26 26.41 -22.85
C GLY A 113 -5.67 27.66 -22.20
N VAL A 114 -5.31 27.57 -20.91
CA VAL A 114 -4.68 28.61 -20.07
C VAL A 114 -3.59 27.94 -19.24
N ARG A 115 -2.55 28.69 -18.88
CA ARG A 115 -1.37 28.16 -18.16
C ARG A 115 -0.97 29.05 -17.00
N ILE A 116 -0.21 28.53 -16.07
CA ILE A 116 0.48 29.33 -15.04
C ILE A 116 1.54 30.21 -15.75
N PRO A 117 1.65 31.51 -15.43
CA PRO A 117 0.98 32.25 -14.34
C PRO A 117 -0.24 33.11 -14.79
N GLU A 118 -0.94 32.76 -15.87
CA GLU A 118 -2.12 33.51 -16.32
C GLU A 118 -3.23 33.47 -15.25
N PRO A 119 -3.83 34.61 -14.83
CA PRO A 119 -4.85 34.64 -13.78
C PRO A 119 -6.02 33.67 -14.01
N ASP A 120 -6.41 33.48 -15.27
CA ASP A 120 -7.55 32.64 -15.66
C ASP A 120 -7.39 31.16 -15.23
N ILE A 121 -6.17 30.62 -15.10
CA ILE A 121 -5.99 29.23 -14.64
C ILE A 121 -6.37 29.06 -13.17
N PHE A 122 -6.07 30.06 -12.35
CA PHE A 122 -6.44 30.09 -10.94
C PHE A 122 -7.94 30.27 -10.78
N THR A 123 -8.54 31.22 -11.52
CA THR A 123 -9.99 31.44 -11.52
C THR A 123 -10.75 30.18 -11.93
N ASN A 124 -10.32 29.49 -12.99
CA ASN A 124 -10.93 28.22 -13.45
C ASN A 124 -10.90 27.14 -12.35
N ALA A 125 -9.78 27.01 -11.64
CA ALA A 125 -9.66 26.05 -10.55
C ALA A 125 -10.55 26.41 -9.34
N LEU A 126 -10.56 27.68 -8.94
CA LEU A 126 -11.39 28.19 -7.85
C LEU A 126 -12.88 27.99 -8.14
N GLU A 127 -13.32 28.26 -9.37
CA GLU A 127 -14.71 28.03 -9.80
C GLU A 127 -15.10 26.55 -9.73
N LYS A 128 -14.23 25.66 -10.24
CA LYS A 128 -14.47 24.20 -10.19
C LYS A 128 -14.55 23.64 -8.78
N LEU A 129 -13.80 24.24 -7.85
CA LEU A 129 -13.82 23.86 -6.43
C LEU A 129 -14.89 24.60 -5.63
N ALA A 130 -15.56 25.59 -6.22
CA ALA A 130 -16.47 26.50 -5.54
C ALA A 130 -15.84 27.21 -4.32
N VAL A 131 -14.59 27.65 -4.46
CA VAL A 131 -13.79 28.32 -3.42
C VAL A 131 -13.54 29.78 -3.80
N LYS A 132 -13.61 30.70 -2.83
CA LYS A 132 -13.24 32.11 -3.09
C LYS A 132 -11.72 32.29 -3.04
N PRO A 133 -11.15 33.25 -3.78
CA PRO A 133 -9.70 33.50 -3.73
C PRO A 133 -9.15 33.67 -2.31
N GLN A 134 -9.86 34.38 -1.43
CA GLN A 134 -9.43 34.65 -0.05
C GLN A 134 -9.40 33.41 0.86
N GLU A 135 -10.03 32.31 0.43
CA GLU A 135 -10.09 31.05 1.15
C GLU A 135 -9.02 30.06 0.64
N ALA A 136 -8.28 30.42 -0.41
CA ALA A 136 -7.31 29.56 -1.07
C ALA A 136 -5.87 29.91 -0.71
N VAL A 137 -5.04 28.85 -0.59
CA VAL A 137 -3.59 28.94 -0.42
C VAL A 137 -2.91 28.34 -1.64
N TRP A 138 -2.05 29.11 -2.30
CA TRP A 138 -1.25 28.68 -3.45
C TRP A 138 0.20 28.40 -3.03
N LEU A 139 0.79 27.33 -3.55
CA LEU A 139 2.19 26.99 -3.33
C LEU A 139 2.89 26.80 -4.67
N ASP A 140 3.96 27.54 -4.92
CA ASP A 140 4.76 27.37 -6.13
C ASP A 140 6.22 27.75 -5.86
N VAL A 141 7.13 27.12 -6.60
CA VAL A 141 8.55 27.52 -6.63
C VAL A 141 8.74 28.79 -7.47
N ASP A 142 7.83 29.04 -8.43
CA ASP A 142 7.90 30.16 -9.36
C ASP A 142 7.34 31.46 -8.76
N GLU A 143 8.14 32.53 -8.79
CA GLU A 143 7.79 33.82 -8.19
C GLU A 143 6.67 34.54 -8.97
N GLU A 144 6.61 34.39 -10.29
CA GLU A 144 5.58 35.03 -11.11
C GLU A 144 4.21 34.41 -10.86
N SER A 145 4.17 33.08 -10.73
CA SER A 145 3.00 32.30 -10.30
C SER A 145 2.47 32.74 -8.93
N VAL A 146 3.36 32.92 -7.95
CA VAL A 146 3.00 33.42 -6.61
C VAL A 146 2.36 34.81 -6.70
N LYS A 147 3.01 35.75 -7.42
CA LYS A 147 2.48 37.11 -7.60
C LYS A 147 1.13 37.13 -8.33
N ALA A 148 0.93 36.26 -9.32
CA ALA A 148 -0.33 36.15 -10.03
C ALA A 148 -1.47 35.70 -9.10
N ALA A 149 -1.22 34.71 -8.25
CA ALA A 149 -2.19 34.26 -7.24
C ALA A 149 -2.49 35.35 -6.19
N GLU A 150 -1.47 36.05 -5.68
CA GLU A 150 -1.65 37.18 -4.76
C GLU A 150 -2.48 38.31 -5.40
N GLY A 151 -2.26 38.58 -6.69
CA GLY A 151 -3.02 39.57 -7.46
C GLY A 151 -4.52 39.26 -7.54
N LEU A 152 -4.92 37.99 -7.39
CA LEU A 152 -6.30 37.54 -7.31
C LEU A 152 -6.87 37.58 -5.87
N GLY A 153 -6.05 37.91 -4.88
CA GLY A 153 -6.42 37.93 -3.47
C GLY A 153 -6.31 36.57 -2.78
N MET A 154 -5.56 35.63 -3.35
CA MET A 154 -5.20 34.37 -2.68
C MET A 154 -4.07 34.58 -1.69
N THR A 155 -4.00 33.72 -0.67
CA THR A 155 -2.75 33.57 0.10
C THR A 155 -1.78 32.75 -0.75
N ALA A 156 -0.52 33.15 -0.87
CA ALA A 156 0.46 32.40 -1.66
C ALA A 156 1.78 32.24 -0.90
N VAL A 157 2.43 31.09 -1.08
CA VAL A 157 3.69 30.72 -0.44
C VAL A 157 4.71 30.37 -1.51
N GLN A 158 5.79 31.14 -1.59
CA GLN A 158 6.91 30.80 -2.46
C GLN A 158 7.75 29.68 -1.86
N VAL A 159 7.76 28.53 -2.51
CA VAL A 159 8.45 27.32 -2.05
C VAL A 159 9.94 27.41 -2.38
N LYS A 160 10.76 27.73 -1.38
CA LYS A 160 12.24 27.65 -1.46
C LYS A 160 12.77 26.40 -0.79
N ASP A 161 12.13 26.00 0.32
CA ASP A 161 12.36 24.75 1.03
C ASP A 161 11.01 24.13 1.35
N ILE A 162 10.86 22.83 1.06
CA ILE A 162 9.57 22.17 1.22
C ILE A 162 9.15 22.01 2.67
N THR A 163 10.11 21.84 3.58
CA THR A 163 9.82 21.66 5.01
C THR A 163 9.27 22.96 5.60
N GLU A 164 9.90 24.08 5.28
CA GLU A 164 9.43 25.40 5.72
C GLU A 164 8.08 25.76 5.09
N ALA A 165 7.88 25.46 3.79
CA ALA A 165 6.59 25.65 3.14
C ALA A 165 5.47 24.85 3.83
N LEU A 166 5.72 23.58 4.19
CA LEU A 166 4.74 22.75 4.90
C LEU A 166 4.45 23.26 6.32
N LYS A 167 5.45 23.80 7.04
CA LYS A 167 5.22 24.47 8.33
C LYS A 167 4.35 25.72 8.17
N GLU A 168 4.53 26.46 7.09
CA GLU A 168 3.69 27.62 6.79
C GLU A 168 2.24 27.19 6.48
N ILE A 169 2.04 26.12 5.72
CA ILE A 169 0.71 25.53 5.53
C ILE A 169 0.08 25.08 6.84
N GLN A 170 0.83 24.42 7.71
CA GLN A 170 0.36 24.06 9.03
C GLN A 170 -0.08 25.29 9.84
N LYS A 171 0.68 26.38 9.78
CA LYS A 171 0.36 27.64 10.47
C LYS A 171 -0.91 28.29 9.90
N LEU A 172 -1.08 28.29 8.58
CA LEU A 172 -2.23 28.88 7.89
C LEU A 172 -3.52 28.08 8.11
N THR A 173 -3.42 26.75 8.10
CA THR A 173 -4.56 25.85 8.20
C THR A 173 -4.89 25.42 9.63
N GLY A 174 -3.93 25.54 10.55
CA GLY A 174 -4.02 24.99 11.90
C GLY A 174 -3.92 23.46 11.97
N ILE A 175 -3.57 22.79 10.86
CA ILE A 175 -3.55 21.33 10.73
C ILE A 175 -2.10 20.84 10.71
N GLU A 176 -1.78 19.84 11.53
CA GLU A 176 -0.46 19.20 11.55
C GLU A 176 -0.23 18.38 10.27
N VAL A 177 0.59 18.92 9.36
CA VAL A 177 0.91 18.26 8.07
C VAL A 177 2.37 17.79 7.98
N THR A 178 3.18 17.97 9.04
CA THR A 178 4.63 17.67 9.02
C THR A 178 5.00 16.35 9.68
N SER A 179 4.07 15.68 10.37
CA SER A 179 4.29 14.39 11.01
C SER A 179 4.31 13.21 10.02
N ASP A 180 4.98 12.10 10.38
CA ASP A 180 4.93 10.84 9.62
C ASP A 180 3.49 10.31 9.62
N LEU A 181 2.77 10.56 8.53
CA LEU A 181 1.37 10.20 8.42
C LEU A 181 1.22 8.72 8.12
N GLN A 182 0.21 8.10 8.75
CA GLN A 182 -0.28 6.82 8.27
C GLN A 182 -0.61 6.94 6.77
N PRO A 183 -0.26 5.94 5.95
CA PRO A 183 -0.67 5.91 4.56
C PRO A 183 -2.18 6.15 4.43
N PRO A 184 -2.65 6.66 3.28
CA PRO A 184 -4.08 6.66 3.02
C PRO A 184 -4.63 5.25 3.18
N SER A 185 -5.78 5.13 3.86
CA SER A 185 -6.54 3.89 3.88
C SER A 185 -7.29 3.74 2.56
N CYS A 186 -7.46 2.52 2.07
CA CYS A 186 -8.50 2.21 1.11
C CYS A 186 -9.88 2.52 1.70
N ASP A 187 -10.75 3.03 0.85
CA ASP A 187 -12.18 3.01 1.03
C ASP A 187 -12.74 1.81 0.25
N PRO A 188 -13.50 0.89 0.88
CA PRO A 188 -14.08 -0.26 0.20
C PRO A 188 -14.92 0.07 -1.04
N GLU A 189 -15.51 1.27 -1.13
CA GLU A 189 -16.31 1.64 -2.31
C GLU A 189 -15.45 2.12 -3.49
N ASN A 190 -14.21 2.53 -3.23
CA ASN A 190 -13.31 3.15 -4.21
C ASN A 190 -12.18 2.21 -4.67
N VAL A 191 -12.39 0.90 -4.58
CA VAL A 191 -11.45 -0.11 -5.06
C VAL A 191 -12.11 -1.06 -6.05
N SER A 192 -11.31 -1.70 -6.91
CA SER A 192 -11.83 -2.68 -7.87
C SER A 192 -12.01 -4.04 -7.19
N HIS A 193 -13.21 -4.60 -7.27
CA HIS A 193 -13.52 -5.93 -6.73
C HIS A 193 -13.47 -6.98 -7.85
N GLY A 194 -12.59 -7.96 -7.68
CA GLY A 194 -12.44 -9.10 -8.58
C GLY A 194 -12.91 -10.42 -7.94
N TYR A 195 -13.27 -11.38 -8.79
CA TYR A 195 -13.68 -12.72 -8.37
C TYR A 195 -13.08 -13.78 -9.29
N VAL A 196 -12.54 -14.85 -8.73
CA VAL A 196 -12.00 -15.99 -9.48
C VAL A 196 -12.52 -17.31 -8.95
N ASN A 197 -12.95 -18.19 -9.85
CA ASN A 197 -13.32 -19.56 -9.49
C ASN A 197 -12.06 -20.43 -9.50
N ILE A 198 -11.68 -20.98 -8.35
CA ILE A 198 -10.48 -21.83 -8.22
C ILE A 198 -10.81 -23.33 -8.40
N LYS A 199 -12.06 -23.72 -8.15
CA LYS A 199 -12.63 -25.03 -8.44
C LYS A 199 -14.17 -24.94 -8.44
N PRO A 200 -14.91 -25.96 -8.92
CA PRO A 200 -16.37 -25.96 -8.86
C PRO A 200 -16.88 -25.66 -7.44
N GLY A 201 -17.77 -24.66 -7.33
CA GLY A 201 -18.36 -24.27 -6.05
C GLY A 201 -17.43 -23.48 -5.11
N VAL A 202 -16.22 -23.09 -5.53
CA VAL A 202 -15.33 -22.22 -4.72
C VAL A 202 -14.84 -21.04 -5.53
N ARG A 203 -15.37 -19.87 -5.18
CA ARG A 203 -15.01 -18.55 -5.71
C ARG A 203 -14.24 -17.75 -4.66
N ILE A 204 -13.14 -17.14 -5.06
CA ILE A 204 -12.31 -16.26 -4.23
C ILE A 204 -12.51 -14.82 -4.69
N HIS A 205 -12.81 -13.94 -3.74
CA HIS A 205 -12.86 -12.50 -3.91
C HIS A 205 -11.48 -11.89 -3.64
N TYR A 206 -11.18 -10.81 -4.36
CA TYR A 206 -10.00 -9.98 -4.12
C TYR A 206 -10.27 -8.52 -4.47
N VAL A 207 -9.49 -7.62 -3.88
CA VAL A 207 -9.38 -6.23 -4.28
C VAL A 207 -8.15 -6.02 -5.15
N ASP A 208 -8.28 -5.25 -6.24
CA ASP A 208 -7.24 -4.96 -7.23
C ASP A 208 -6.94 -3.45 -7.27
N MET A 209 -5.67 -3.08 -7.14
CA MET A 209 -5.23 -1.68 -7.25
C MET A 209 -3.81 -1.56 -7.80
N GLY A 210 -3.60 -0.59 -8.68
CA GLY A 210 -2.29 -0.28 -9.25
C GLY A 210 -1.92 -1.15 -10.45
N ASP A 211 -0.82 -0.79 -11.08
CA ASP A 211 -0.27 -1.45 -12.26
C ASP A 211 1.20 -1.81 -12.00
N GLY A 212 1.65 -2.95 -12.53
CA GLY A 212 3.04 -3.41 -12.37
C GLY A 212 3.14 -4.88 -11.93
N PRO A 213 4.30 -5.31 -11.38
CA PRO A 213 4.48 -6.67 -10.91
C PRO A 213 3.43 -7.03 -9.83
N PRO A 214 2.75 -8.19 -9.94
CA PRO A 214 1.66 -8.52 -9.04
C PRO A 214 2.16 -8.94 -7.66
N VAL A 215 1.54 -8.38 -6.62
CA VAL A 215 1.75 -8.70 -5.21
C VAL A 215 0.42 -9.15 -4.61
N LEU A 216 0.37 -10.38 -4.12
CA LEU A 216 -0.83 -10.97 -3.53
C LEU A 216 -0.74 -10.92 -2.00
N LEU A 217 -1.67 -10.21 -1.37
CA LEU A 217 -1.75 -10.02 0.08
C LEU A 217 -2.72 -11.03 0.70
N CYS A 218 -2.23 -11.81 1.66
CA CYS A 218 -2.95 -12.88 2.34
C CYS A 218 -3.10 -12.53 3.83
N HIS A 219 -4.30 -12.23 4.31
CA HIS A 219 -4.58 -11.92 5.72
C HIS A 219 -4.63 -13.17 6.60
N GLY A 220 -4.73 -12.98 7.92
CA GLY A 220 -4.86 -14.04 8.92
C GLY A 220 -6.25 -14.15 9.54
N PHE A 221 -6.30 -14.65 10.77
CA PHE A 221 -7.53 -14.87 11.52
C PHE A 221 -7.73 -13.84 12.66
N PRO A 222 -8.95 -13.34 12.90
CA PRO A 222 -10.14 -13.34 12.03
C PRO A 222 -10.21 -12.00 11.28
N GLU A 223 -9.58 -11.96 10.10
CA GLU A 223 -9.46 -10.74 9.31
C GLU A 223 -10.23 -10.82 7.98
N ASN A 224 -9.96 -9.90 7.06
CA ASN A 224 -10.40 -9.92 5.66
C ASN A 224 -9.41 -9.05 4.83
N TRP A 225 -9.65 -8.86 3.53
CA TRP A 225 -8.77 -8.05 2.67
C TRP A 225 -8.52 -6.63 3.23
N PHE A 226 -9.49 -6.06 3.96
CA PHE A 226 -9.47 -4.70 4.50
C PHE A 226 -8.45 -4.50 5.63
N SER A 227 -7.90 -5.57 6.19
CA SER A 227 -6.72 -5.47 7.08
C SER A 227 -5.50 -4.89 6.36
N TRP A 228 -5.42 -5.01 5.03
CA TRP A 228 -4.36 -4.44 4.20
C TRP A 228 -4.65 -3.03 3.68
N ARG A 229 -5.72 -2.37 4.15
CA ARG A 229 -6.20 -1.08 3.62
C ARG A 229 -5.15 0.03 3.55
N TYR A 230 -4.11 0.00 4.39
CA TYR A 230 -3.03 0.98 4.34
C TYR A 230 -1.90 0.57 3.38
N GLN A 231 -1.73 -0.73 3.14
CA GLN A 231 -0.66 -1.27 2.28
C GLN A 231 -1.09 -1.30 0.82
N ILE A 232 -2.37 -1.51 0.53
CA ILE A 232 -2.89 -1.54 -0.85
C ILE A 232 -2.52 -0.27 -1.64
N PRO A 233 -2.88 0.95 -1.21
CA PRO A 233 -2.55 2.15 -1.98
C PRO A 233 -1.04 2.38 -1.96
N ALA A 234 -0.37 2.20 -0.82
CA ALA A 234 1.05 2.44 -0.71
C ALA A 234 1.92 1.55 -1.62
N LEU A 235 1.54 0.30 -1.82
CA LEU A 235 2.21 -0.61 -2.75
C LEU A 235 1.84 -0.31 -4.20
N ALA A 236 0.58 0.09 -4.47
CA ALA A 236 0.17 0.54 -5.79
C ALA A 236 0.98 1.77 -6.24
N ASP A 237 1.12 2.77 -5.36
CA ASP A 237 1.94 3.97 -5.60
C ASP A 237 3.42 3.65 -5.79
N ALA A 238 3.90 2.56 -5.20
CA ALA A 238 5.26 2.07 -5.39
C ALA A 238 5.47 1.33 -6.73
N GLY A 239 4.44 1.25 -7.58
CA GLY A 239 4.48 0.65 -8.91
C GLY A 239 4.21 -0.85 -8.95
N PHE A 240 3.43 -1.36 -7.98
CA PHE A 240 2.97 -2.75 -7.96
C PHE A 240 1.50 -2.83 -8.32
N ARG A 241 1.10 -3.96 -8.91
CA ARG A 241 -0.31 -4.36 -8.95
C ARG A 241 -0.64 -5.15 -7.69
N VAL A 242 -1.48 -4.61 -6.83
CA VAL A 242 -1.80 -5.22 -5.54
C VAL A 242 -3.11 -5.98 -5.64
N LEU A 243 -3.07 -7.24 -5.24
CA LEU A 243 -4.22 -8.13 -5.15
C LEU A 243 -4.42 -8.51 -3.67
N ALA A 244 -5.37 -7.89 -2.97
CA ALA A 244 -5.67 -8.20 -1.58
C ALA A 244 -6.83 -9.21 -1.50
N LEU A 245 -6.56 -10.42 -1.03
CA LEU A 245 -7.56 -11.49 -1.00
C LEU A 245 -8.52 -11.34 0.18
N ASP A 246 -9.79 -11.66 -0.03
CA ASP A 246 -10.55 -12.33 1.01
C ASP A 246 -10.15 -13.81 0.97
N MET A 247 -9.46 -14.29 2.00
CA MET A 247 -9.06 -15.69 2.04
C MET A 247 -10.30 -16.59 2.08
N LYS A 248 -10.15 -17.86 1.67
CA LYS A 248 -11.26 -18.82 1.69
C LYS A 248 -11.90 -18.88 3.09
N GLY A 249 -13.23 -18.78 3.16
CA GLY A 249 -13.99 -18.69 4.41
C GLY A 249 -14.29 -17.29 4.91
N TYR A 250 -13.75 -16.24 4.29
CA TYR A 250 -13.89 -14.86 4.75
C TYR A 250 -14.62 -13.98 3.73
N GLY A 251 -15.31 -12.96 4.24
CA GLY A 251 -15.92 -11.89 3.46
C GLY A 251 -16.73 -12.39 2.26
N ASP A 252 -16.33 -11.96 1.06
CA ASP A 252 -17.01 -12.27 -0.20
C ASP A 252 -16.50 -13.57 -0.87
N SER A 253 -15.45 -14.17 -0.30
CA SER A 253 -14.98 -15.49 -0.71
C SER A 253 -15.90 -16.59 -0.20
N THR A 254 -15.93 -17.69 -0.96
CA THR A 254 -16.76 -18.83 -0.61
C THR A 254 -16.31 -19.46 0.72
N ALA A 255 -17.28 -19.81 1.56
CA ALA A 255 -17.07 -20.41 2.88
C ALA A 255 -17.71 -21.81 2.98
N PRO A 256 -17.08 -22.86 2.42
CA PRO A 256 -17.59 -24.23 2.57
C PRO A 256 -17.66 -24.64 4.05
N ALA A 257 -18.66 -25.46 4.43
CA ALA A 257 -18.80 -25.89 5.81
C ALA A 257 -17.77 -26.97 6.22
N ASP A 258 -17.21 -27.71 5.26
CA ASP A 258 -16.34 -28.86 5.51
C ASP A 258 -14.97 -28.41 6.02
N ILE A 259 -14.51 -29.05 7.11
CA ILE A 259 -13.21 -28.71 7.73
C ILE A 259 -12.07 -28.92 6.74
N GLU A 260 -12.12 -30.01 5.98
CA GLU A 260 -11.05 -30.42 5.08
C GLU A 260 -10.84 -29.47 3.89
N GLU A 261 -11.82 -28.62 3.58
CA GLU A 261 -11.69 -27.57 2.56
C GLU A 261 -10.69 -26.48 2.95
N TYR A 262 -10.25 -26.47 4.21
CA TYR A 262 -9.31 -25.51 4.80
C TYR A 262 -7.96 -26.16 5.16
N SER A 263 -7.66 -27.34 4.62
CA SER A 263 -6.30 -27.86 4.68
C SER A 263 -5.36 -26.97 3.85
N GLN A 264 -4.07 -26.94 4.19
CA GLN A 264 -3.06 -26.16 3.47
C GLN A 264 -3.07 -26.49 1.98
N GLU A 265 -3.16 -27.77 1.63
CA GLU A 265 -3.26 -28.22 0.24
C GLU A 265 -4.45 -27.61 -0.50
N GLN A 266 -5.62 -27.54 0.13
CA GLN A 266 -6.82 -26.99 -0.51
C GLN A 266 -6.79 -25.46 -0.60
N ILE A 267 -6.20 -24.77 0.36
CA ILE A 267 -6.13 -23.30 0.38
C ILE A 267 -5.11 -22.78 -0.63
N MET A 268 -4.03 -23.51 -0.88
CA MET A 268 -3.00 -23.14 -1.87
C MET A 268 -3.42 -23.32 -3.34
N LEU A 269 -4.62 -23.87 -3.59
CA LEU A 269 -5.15 -24.05 -4.95
C LEU A 269 -5.47 -22.71 -5.61
N GLY A 270 -5.14 -22.58 -6.90
CA GLY A 270 -5.47 -21.41 -7.70
C GLY A 270 -4.53 -20.21 -7.51
N ILE A 271 -3.52 -20.29 -6.64
CA ILE A 271 -2.51 -19.22 -6.51
C ILE A 271 -1.55 -19.26 -7.73
N PRO A 272 -1.48 -18.18 -8.53
CA PRO A 272 -0.63 -18.10 -9.72
C PRO A 272 0.84 -17.82 -9.34
N GLN A 273 1.72 -17.72 -10.34
CA GLN A 273 3.11 -17.30 -10.09
C GLN A 273 3.18 -15.81 -9.70
N VAL A 274 3.45 -15.52 -8.43
CA VAL A 274 3.27 -14.17 -7.86
C VAL A 274 4.24 -13.88 -6.71
N THR A 275 4.41 -12.61 -6.35
CA THR A 275 5.00 -12.23 -5.06
C THR A 275 3.94 -12.36 -3.98
N LEU A 276 4.25 -13.07 -2.90
CA LEU A 276 3.33 -13.37 -1.81
C LEU A 276 3.69 -12.61 -0.55
N VAL A 277 2.70 -11.95 0.08
CA VAL A 277 2.85 -11.32 1.39
C VAL A 277 1.75 -11.84 2.30
N GLY A 278 2.13 -12.39 3.45
CA GLY A 278 1.20 -13.00 4.39
C GLY A 278 1.31 -12.43 5.80
N HIS A 279 0.23 -12.47 6.57
CA HIS A 279 0.20 -12.21 8.02
C HIS A 279 -0.59 -13.31 8.74
N ASP A 280 -0.20 -13.66 9.97
CA ASP A 280 -0.80 -14.74 10.78
C ASP A 280 -0.97 -16.05 9.94
N TRP A 281 -2.18 -16.57 9.72
CA TRP A 281 -2.42 -17.74 8.88
C TRP A 281 -2.06 -17.54 7.41
N GLY A 282 -2.25 -16.33 6.89
CA GLY A 282 -1.73 -15.93 5.59
C GLY A 282 -0.21 -16.03 5.55
N GLY A 283 0.49 -15.68 6.63
CA GLY A 283 1.93 -15.86 6.80
C GLY A 283 2.36 -17.34 6.72
N SER A 284 1.62 -18.22 7.39
CA SER A 284 1.86 -19.67 7.27
C SER A 284 1.63 -20.18 5.84
N LEU A 285 0.60 -19.68 5.16
CA LEU A 285 0.29 -20.06 3.79
C LEU A 285 1.41 -19.66 2.83
N VAL A 286 1.91 -18.43 2.91
CA VAL A 286 2.92 -17.95 1.95
C VAL A 286 4.27 -18.68 2.15
N TRP A 287 4.61 -19.05 3.38
CA TRP A 287 5.75 -19.92 3.65
C TRP A 287 5.58 -21.32 3.07
N ASN A 288 4.39 -21.92 3.22
CA ASN A 288 4.10 -23.23 2.65
C ASN A 288 4.08 -23.20 1.11
N MET A 289 3.57 -22.13 0.51
CA MET A 289 3.69 -21.89 -0.94
C MET A 289 5.15 -21.86 -1.37
N ALA A 290 6.00 -21.12 -0.67
CA ALA A 290 7.43 -21.04 -0.99
C ALA A 290 8.16 -22.38 -0.78
N GLN A 291 7.74 -23.19 0.18
CA GLN A 291 8.34 -24.48 0.52
C GLN A 291 7.95 -25.62 -0.44
N PHE A 292 6.68 -25.66 -0.87
CA PHE A 292 6.08 -26.79 -1.60
C PHE A 292 5.70 -26.46 -3.05
N HIS A 293 5.67 -25.18 -3.42
CA HIS A 293 5.30 -24.66 -4.73
C HIS A 293 6.23 -23.51 -5.15
N SER A 294 7.53 -23.71 -4.93
CA SER A 294 8.57 -22.69 -5.14
C SER A 294 8.59 -22.13 -6.57
N GLU A 295 8.17 -22.93 -7.56
CA GLU A 295 8.03 -22.52 -8.96
C GLU A 295 6.98 -21.42 -9.17
N ARG A 296 6.03 -21.27 -8.24
CA ARG A 296 4.95 -20.28 -8.26
C ARG A 296 5.20 -19.08 -7.36
N VAL A 297 6.37 -18.97 -6.73
CA VAL A 297 6.65 -17.87 -5.80
C VAL A 297 7.84 -17.05 -6.31
N ARG A 298 7.57 -15.81 -6.73
CA ARG A 298 8.63 -14.89 -7.19
C ARG A 298 9.46 -14.37 -6.02
N ALA A 299 8.78 -14.01 -4.94
CA ALA A 299 9.33 -13.66 -3.64
C ALA A 299 8.27 -13.86 -2.56
N VAL A 300 8.70 -13.99 -1.31
CA VAL A 300 7.81 -14.23 -0.17
C VAL A 300 8.12 -13.30 0.99
N ALA A 301 7.09 -12.73 1.61
CA ALA A 301 7.21 -11.99 2.86
C ALA A 301 6.16 -12.47 3.87
N SER A 302 6.55 -12.57 5.14
CA SER A 302 5.62 -12.86 6.22
C SER A 302 5.75 -11.82 7.32
N LEU A 303 4.60 -11.36 7.81
CA LEU A 303 4.47 -10.51 8.99
C LEU A 303 4.07 -11.40 10.17
N ASN A 304 4.85 -11.31 11.24
CA ASN A 304 4.67 -11.99 12.53
C ASN A 304 4.94 -13.50 12.46
N THR A 305 4.36 -14.22 11.51
CA THR A 305 4.44 -15.68 11.41
C THR A 305 5.79 -16.15 10.85
N PRO A 306 6.62 -16.84 11.62
CA PRO A 306 7.85 -17.43 11.11
C PRO A 306 7.58 -18.71 10.31
N LEU A 307 8.58 -19.15 9.54
CA LEU A 307 8.58 -20.50 8.97
C LEU A 307 8.81 -21.50 10.10
N PHE A 308 7.77 -22.24 10.47
CA PHE A 308 7.90 -23.32 11.43
C PHE A 308 8.40 -24.60 10.77
N PRO A 309 9.52 -25.19 11.24
CA PRO A 309 9.98 -26.48 10.74
C PRO A 309 8.95 -27.57 11.00
N VAL A 310 8.76 -28.45 10.01
CA VAL A 310 7.93 -29.64 10.15
C VAL A 310 8.77 -30.77 10.73
N ASP A 311 8.44 -31.23 11.94
CA ASP A 311 9.06 -32.41 12.53
C ASP A 311 8.26 -33.67 12.17
N PRO A 312 8.81 -34.61 11.37
CA PRO A 312 8.10 -35.84 11.00
C PRO A 312 7.91 -36.83 12.16
N LYS A 313 8.51 -36.58 13.33
CA LYS A 313 8.41 -37.45 14.51
C LYS A 313 7.39 -36.99 15.54
N THR A 314 6.98 -35.72 15.48
CA THR A 314 6.17 -35.08 16.51
C THR A 314 4.85 -34.62 15.91
N ASN A 315 3.72 -35.13 16.42
CA ASN A 315 2.41 -34.71 15.94
C ASN A 315 2.15 -33.24 16.36
N PRO A 316 1.60 -32.38 15.49
CA PRO A 316 1.34 -30.97 15.82
C PRO A 316 0.55 -30.74 17.11
N ILE A 317 -0.35 -31.65 17.47
CA ILE A 317 -1.14 -31.52 18.71
C ILE A 317 -0.26 -31.56 19.96
N GLU A 318 0.86 -32.29 19.92
CA GLU A 318 1.82 -32.35 21.04
C GLU A 318 2.51 -31.00 21.21
N ARG A 319 2.86 -30.35 20.09
CA ARG A 319 3.43 -29.00 20.10
C ARG A 319 2.45 -27.96 20.64
N LEU A 320 1.17 -28.03 20.26
CA LEU A 320 0.15 -27.13 20.79
C LEU A 320 0.01 -27.27 22.31
N LYS A 321 0.06 -28.51 22.83
CA LYS A 321 0.04 -28.78 24.28
C LYS A 321 1.32 -28.32 24.99
N ALA A 322 2.46 -28.39 24.32
CA ALA A 322 3.76 -28.04 24.90
C ALA A 322 4.02 -26.54 25.00
N ILE A 323 3.34 -25.72 24.19
CA ILE A 323 3.52 -24.25 24.16
C ILE A 323 2.25 -23.59 24.70
N PRO A 324 2.24 -23.16 25.98
CA PRO A 324 1.02 -22.67 26.63
C PRO A 324 0.31 -21.52 25.91
N ILE A 325 1.05 -20.68 25.19
CA ILE A 325 0.50 -19.51 24.48
C ILE A 325 -0.45 -19.92 23.33
N PHE A 326 -0.38 -21.18 22.86
CA PHE A 326 -1.23 -21.73 21.81
C PHE A 326 -2.48 -22.46 22.34
N ASP A 327 -2.76 -22.39 23.65
CA ASP A 327 -3.94 -23.04 24.26
C ASP A 327 -5.27 -22.62 23.61
N TYR A 328 -5.37 -21.38 23.11
CA TYR A 328 -6.55 -20.92 22.36
C TYR A 328 -6.80 -21.75 21.09
N GLN A 329 -5.76 -22.28 20.45
CA GLN A 329 -5.91 -23.13 19.25
C GLN A 329 -6.55 -24.47 19.61
N ILE A 330 -6.36 -24.96 20.84
CA ILE A 330 -7.05 -26.15 21.36
C ILE A 330 -8.53 -25.84 21.56
N TYR A 331 -8.85 -24.67 22.13
CA TYR A 331 -10.23 -24.19 22.28
C TYR A 331 -10.97 -24.12 20.92
N PHE A 332 -10.27 -23.71 19.86
CA PHE A 332 -10.83 -23.64 18.50
C PHE A 332 -11.11 -25.00 17.84
N GLN A 333 -10.59 -26.11 18.36
CA GLN A 333 -10.70 -27.41 17.69
C GLN A 333 -12.14 -27.94 17.63
N LYS A 334 -12.93 -27.74 18.69
CA LYS A 334 -14.29 -28.31 18.76
C LYS A 334 -15.28 -27.48 17.93
N PRO A 335 -15.86 -28.03 16.84
CA PRO A 335 -16.80 -27.28 16.01
C PRO A 335 -18.02 -26.79 16.78
N GLY A 336 -18.41 -25.54 16.53
CA GLY A 336 -19.57 -24.87 17.13
C GLY A 336 -19.30 -24.20 18.47
N VAL A 337 -18.19 -24.48 19.15
CA VAL A 337 -17.91 -23.87 20.47
C VAL A 337 -17.40 -22.45 20.32
N ALA A 338 -16.29 -22.26 19.60
CA ALA A 338 -15.72 -20.94 19.39
C ALA A 338 -16.59 -20.09 18.45
N GLU A 339 -17.26 -20.71 17.47
CA GLU A 339 -18.28 -20.06 16.63
C GLU A 339 -19.34 -19.38 17.51
N ALA A 340 -19.94 -20.13 18.44
CA ALA A 340 -21.01 -19.62 19.29
C ALA A 340 -20.55 -18.46 20.19
N GLU A 341 -19.31 -18.46 20.67
CA GLU A 341 -18.78 -17.33 21.46
C GLU A 341 -18.48 -16.10 20.57
N LEU A 342 -17.79 -16.30 19.45
CA LEU A 342 -17.32 -15.22 18.57
C LEU A 342 -18.49 -14.54 17.82
N GLU A 343 -19.52 -15.31 17.45
CA GLU A 343 -20.69 -14.83 16.69
C GLU A 343 -21.78 -14.23 17.58
N LYS A 344 -21.75 -14.47 18.90
CA LYS A 344 -22.76 -13.95 19.84
C LYS A 344 -22.87 -12.42 19.78
N ASN A 345 -21.74 -11.73 19.66
CA ASN A 345 -21.69 -10.28 19.48
C ASN A 345 -20.43 -9.92 18.68
N LEU A 346 -20.60 -9.71 17.37
CA LEU A 346 -19.51 -9.42 16.45
C LEU A 346 -18.77 -8.12 16.80
N GLU A 347 -19.48 -7.07 17.21
CA GLU A 347 -18.83 -5.81 17.63
C GLU A 347 -17.91 -6.03 18.82
N ARG A 348 -18.42 -6.73 19.85
CA ARG A 348 -17.63 -7.09 21.04
C ARG A 348 -16.41 -7.91 20.63
N THR A 349 -16.59 -8.92 19.78
CA THR A 349 -15.50 -9.76 19.27
C THR A 349 -14.41 -8.91 18.63
N PHE A 350 -14.73 -8.04 17.67
CA PHE A 350 -13.71 -7.23 16.99
C PHE A 350 -13.09 -6.14 17.88
N LYS A 351 -13.86 -5.53 18.79
CA LYS A 351 -13.32 -4.60 19.78
C LYS A 351 -12.32 -5.28 20.74
N LEU A 352 -12.56 -6.54 21.13
CA LEU A 352 -11.64 -7.31 21.98
C LEU A 352 -10.42 -7.80 21.21
N MET A 353 -10.61 -8.27 19.97
CA MET A 353 -9.53 -8.84 19.16
C MET A 353 -8.58 -7.74 18.67
N PHE A 354 -9.08 -6.70 17.99
CA PHE A 354 -8.27 -5.63 17.40
C PHE A 354 -7.90 -4.55 18.43
N ASN A 355 -6.92 -4.87 19.29
CA ASN A 355 -6.45 -3.97 20.33
C ASN A 355 -4.92 -3.84 20.37
N ALA A 356 -4.42 -2.60 20.25
CA ALA A 356 -2.99 -2.29 20.32
C ALA A 356 -2.38 -2.38 21.73
N ASN A 357 -3.21 -2.25 22.79
CA ASN A 357 -2.75 -2.21 24.17
C ASN A 357 -2.96 -3.55 24.88
N CYS A 358 -2.22 -4.59 24.49
CA CYS A 358 -2.16 -5.86 25.22
C CYS A 358 -1.47 -5.73 26.60
N THR A 359 -1.14 -4.53 27.06
CA THR A 359 -0.46 -4.27 28.35
C THR A 359 -1.41 -4.06 29.53
N GLY A 360 -2.69 -3.72 29.32
CA GLY A 360 -3.61 -3.30 30.40
C GLY A 360 -4.85 -4.16 30.62
N THR A 361 -5.42 -4.73 29.56
CA THR A 361 -6.46 -5.77 29.67
C THR A 361 -5.75 -7.10 29.48
N ARG A 362 -5.74 -7.94 30.52
CA ARG A 362 -5.15 -9.26 30.46
C ARG A 362 -5.92 -10.11 29.45
N PHE A 363 -5.61 -10.00 28.16
CA PHE A 363 -5.81 -11.10 27.22
C PHE A 363 -4.85 -12.19 27.70
N ARG A 364 -5.27 -12.94 28.72
CA ARG A 364 -4.51 -14.07 29.22
C ARG A 364 -4.51 -15.06 28.07
N CYS A 365 -3.47 -15.05 27.22
CA CYS A 365 -3.24 -16.03 26.17
C CYS A 365 -3.03 -17.47 26.72
N LEU A 366 -3.47 -17.73 27.94
CA LEU A 366 -3.18 -18.87 28.76
C LEU A 366 -4.49 -19.29 29.43
N LEU A 367 -4.80 -20.59 29.34
CA LEU A 367 -5.87 -21.27 30.08
C LEU A 367 -7.30 -20.94 29.57
N PHE A 368 -7.50 -20.71 28.28
CA PHE A 368 -8.84 -20.45 27.70
C PHE A 368 -9.74 -21.69 27.80
N CYS A 369 -9.18 -22.87 27.56
CA CYS A 369 -9.90 -24.13 27.73
C CYS A 369 -10.38 -24.32 29.17
N LEU A 370 -9.60 -23.86 30.15
CA LEU A 370 -9.92 -23.95 31.58
C LEU A 370 -10.82 -22.80 32.06
N SER A 371 -10.76 -21.64 31.40
CA SER A 371 -11.57 -20.47 31.71
C SER A 371 -12.97 -20.55 31.08
N GLY A 372 -13.18 -21.44 30.10
CA GLY A 372 -14.48 -21.71 29.48
C GLY A 372 -14.80 -20.86 28.25
N GLY A 373 -13.84 -20.11 27.72
CA GLY A 373 -14.01 -19.24 26.54
C GLY A 373 -12.88 -18.24 26.37
N LEU A 374 -12.76 -17.69 25.16
CA LEU A 374 -11.77 -16.68 24.78
C LEU A 374 -11.99 -15.35 25.52
N PHE A 375 -13.25 -14.99 25.77
CA PHE A 375 -13.63 -13.68 26.30
C PHE A 375 -14.20 -13.72 27.71
N VAL A 376 -14.02 -14.83 28.43
CA VAL A 376 -14.45 -14.95 29.82
C VAL A 376 -13.69 -13.93 30.69
N GLY A 377 -14.44 -13.15 31.47
CA GLY A 377 -13.89 -12.07 32.30
C GLY A 377 -13.59 -10.77 31.53
N SER A 378 -13.86 -10.72 30.23
CA SER A 378 -13.80 -9.48 29.44
C SER A 378 -15.15 -8.74 29.49
N PRO A 379 -15.16 -7.39 29.45
CA PRO A 379 -16.40 -6.61 29.49
C PRO A 379 -17.32 -6.95 28.30
N GLU A 380 -18.63 -6.77 28.50
CA GLU A 380 -19.64 -6.96 27.43
C GLU A 380 -19.58 -5.84 26.38
N ASP A 381 -19.23 -4.62 26.78
CA ASP A 381 -18.96 -3.50 25.87
C ASP A 381 -17.56 -2.92 26.14
N PRO A 382 -16.50 -3.53 25.59
CA PRO A 382 -15.14 -2.98 25.67
C PRO A 382 -15.04 -1.66 24.89
N PRO A 383 -14.17 -0.72 25.32
CA PRO A 383 -13.86 0.46 24.51
C PRO A 383 -13.22 0.06 23.18
N ARG A 384 -13.54 0.78 22.11
CA ARG A 384 -12.93 0.58 20.80
C ARG A 384 -11.47 1.04 20.82
N SER A 385 -10.56 0.24 20.28
CA SER A 385 -9.14 0.59 20.20
C SER A 385 -8.90 1.74 19.19
N ALA A 386 -7.85 2.52 19.40
CA ALA A 386 -7.48 3.62 18.50
C ALA A 386 -7.09 3.13 17.08
N ILE A 387 -6.67 1.87 16.96
CA ILE A 387 -6.31 1.25 15.67
C ILE A 387 -7.54 0.80 14.86
N LEU A 388 -8.73 0.84 15.46
CA LEU A 388 -9.99 0.42 14.84
C LEU A 388 -10.94 1.62 14.80
N SER A 389 -11.15 2.21 13.63
CA SER A 389 -12.18 3.24 13.45
C SER A 389 -13.59 2.65 13.53
N GLU A 390 -14.62 3.48 13.67
CA GLU A 390 -16.01 3.00 13.63
C GLU A 390 -16.34 2.34 12.30
N SER A 391 -15.99 3.01 11.21
CA SER A 391 -16.20 2.49 9.86
C SER A 391 -15.51 1.16 9.64
N ALA A 392 -14.28 1.00 10.14
CA ALA A 392 -13.56 -0.27 10.06
C ALA A 392 -14.24 -1.36 10.89
N LEU A 393 -14.62 -1.06 12.15
CA LEU A 393 -15.36 -2.00 13.00
C LEU A 393 -16.63 -2.49 12.29
N GLN A 394 -17.45 -1.57 11.79
CA GLN A 394 -18.69 -1.89 11.09
C GLN A 394 -18.43 -2.70 9.82
N TYR A 395 -17.34 -2.41 9.09
CA TYR A 395 -16.94 -3.20 7.94
C TYR A 395 -16.66 -4.66 8.32
N TYR A 396 -15.86 -4.92 9.37
CA TYR A 396 -15.60 -6.29 9.82
C TYR A 396 -16.88 -6.99 10.29
N VAL A 397 -17.75 -6.30 11.04
CA VAL A 397 -19.05 -6.83 11.48
C VAL A 397 -19.91 -7.24 10.28
N GLN A 398 -20.03 -6.37 9.28
CA GLN A 398 -20.79 -6.66 8.05
C GLN A 398 -20.22 -7.86 7.29
N GLN A 399 -18.90 -7.93 7.13
CA GLN A 399 -18.25 -9.03 6.42
C GLN A 399 -18.44 -10.37 7.13
N PHE A 400 -18.34 -10.41 8.46
CA PHE A 400 -18.51 -11.65 9.23
C PHE A 400 -19.98 -12.03 9.46
N THR A 401 -20.93 -11.11 9.27
CA THR A 401 -22.36 -11.45 9.26
C THR A 401 -22.72 -12.38 8.08
N LYS A 402 -21.95 -12.36 6.98
CA LYS A 402 -22.21 -13.17 5.78
C LYS A 402 -22.02 -14.68 6.03
N SER A 403 -20.91 -15.05 6.67
CA SER A 403 -20.44 -16.46 6.76
C SER A 403 -20.02 -16.91 8.16
N GLY A 404 -20.01 -16.00 9.14
CA GLY A 404 -19.60 -16.29 10.51
C GLY A 404 -18.13 -16.70 10.63
N PHE A 405 -17.83 -17.47 11.67
CA PHE A 405 -16.50 -17.90 12.07
C PHE A 405 -16.21 -19.37 11.76
N ARG A 406 -17.17 -20.16 11.29
CA ARG A 406 -16.94 -21.59 10.98
C ARG A 406 -15.80 -21.79 9.98
N GLY A 407 -15.87 -21.13 8.82
CA GLY A 407 -14.82 -21.17 7.80
C GLY A 407 -13.47 -20.69 8.35
N PRO A 408 -13.40 -19.49 8.95
CA PRO A 408 -12.21 -18.98 9.61
C PRO A 408 -11.58 -19.94 10.63
N LEU A 409 -12.37 -20.52 11.53
CA LEU A 409 -11.90 -21.47 12.55
C LEU A 409 -11.42 -22.79 11.95
N ASN A 410 -11.95 -23.21 10.81
CA ASN A 410 -11.52 -24.44 10.14
C ASN A 410 -10.04 -24.40 9.68
N TRP A 411 -9.43 -23.23 9.54
CA TRP A 411 -7.98 -23.09 9.32
C TRP A 411 -7.16 -23.74 10.45
N TYR A 412 -7.65 -23.67 11.70
CA TYR A 412 -7.01 -24.29 12.87
C TYR A 412 -7.29 -25.79 12.99
N ARG A 413 -8.27 -26.35 12.27
CA ARG A 413 -8.81 -27.71 12.47
C ARG A 413 -8.21 -28.78 11.55
N ASN A 414 -7.14 -28.44 10.83
CA ASN A 414 -6.48 -29.31 9.86
C ASN A 414 -5.07 -29.74 10.29
N GLY A 415 -4.69 -29.60 11.57
CA GLY A 415 -3.32 -29.79 12.06
C GLY A 415 -2.67 -31.11 11.62
N GLU A 416 -3.33 -32.24 11.91
CA GLU A 416 -2.82 -33.57 11.55
C GLU A 416 -2.79 -33.79 10.03
N LYS A 417 -3.85 -33.41 9.32
CA LYS A 417 -3.93 -33.53 7.85
C LYS A 417 -2.83 -32.73 7.16
N ASN A 418 -2.61 -31.49 7.60
CA ASN A 418 -1.55 -30.61 7.10
C ASN A 418 -0.17 -31.21 7.37
N TRP A 419 0.05 -31.75 8.57
CA TRP A 419 1.32 -32.37 8.92
C TRP A 419 1.62 -33.62 8.10
N LEU A 420 0.66 -34.55 7.98
CA LEU A 420 0.80 -35.75 7.13
C LEU A 420 1.12 -35.35 5.68
N TRP A 421 0.39 -34.36 5.15
CA TRP A 421 0.63 -33.84 3.81
C TRP A 421 2.05 -33.25 3.68
N MET A 422 2.47 -32.37 4.57
CA MET A 422 3.82 -31.76 4.54
C MET A 422 4.94 -32.80 4.70
N CYS A 423 4.75 -33.81 5.54
CA CYS A 423 5.72 -34.90 5.75
C CYS A 423 5.87 -35.79 4.51
N SER A 424 4.81 -35.94 3.70
CA SER A 424 4.83 -36.73 2.48
C SER A 424 5.53 -36.06 1.29
N ARG A 425 5.88 -34.77 1.41
CA ARG A 425 6.44 -33.96 0.32
C ARG A 425 7.95 -33.74 0.50
N PRO A 426 8.72 -33.63 -0.60
CA PRO A 426 10.11 -33.23 -0.51
C PRO A 426 10.21 -31.82 0.08
N ARG A 427 11.19 -31.61 0.96
CA ARG A 427 11.45 -30.32 1.62
C ARG A 427 12.88 -29.89 1.34
N GLY A 428 13.03 -28.82 0.56
CA GLY A 428 14.30 -28.16 0.26
C GLY A 428 14.43 -26.84 1.00
N LYS A 429 15.54 -26.13 0.76
CA LYS A 429 15.68 -24.75 1.22
C LYS A 429 14.86 -23.79 0.35
N ILE A 430 14.35 -22.72 0.96
CA ILE A 430 13.66 -21.63 0.28
C ILE A 430 14.73 -20.67 -0.27
N MET A 431 14.87 -20.61 -1.61
CA MET A 431 15.98 -19.92 -2.28
C MET A 431 15.60 -18.60 -2.93
N MET A 432 14.31 -18.35 -3.20
CA MET A 432 13.84 -17.07 -3.74
C MET A 432 14.01 -15.96 -2.68
N PRO A 433 13.94 -14.67 -3.08
CA PRO A 433 13.97 -13.57 -2.13
C PRO A 433 12.87 -13.72 -1.07
N ALA A 434 13.28 -13.63 0.20
CA ALA A 434 12.40 -13.86 1.34
C ALA A 434 12.56 -12.78 2.40
N LEU A 435 11.46 -12.34 3.01
CA LEU A 435 11.43 -11.37 4.11
C LEU A 435 10.65 -11.92 5.30
N MET A 436 11.25 -11.83 6.48
CA MET A 436 10.56 -12.05 7.76
C MET A 436 10.47 -10.74 8.52
N VAL A 437 9.24 -10.28 8.82
CA VAL A 437 9.00 -9.11 9.68
C VAL A 437 8.48 -9.58 11.03
N THR A 438 9.22 -9.30 12.11
CA THR A 438 8.78 -9.62 13.48
C THR A 438 8.21 -8.38 14.19
N ALA A 439 7.19 -8.60 15.02
CA ALA A 439 6.57 -7.57 15.85
C ALA A 439 6.94 -7.78 17.33
N GLY A 440 7.55 -6.77 17.96
CA GLY A 440 8.19 -6.92 19.27
C GLY A 440 7.22 -7.16 20.44
N LYS A 441 5.96 -6.73 20.31
CA LYS A 441 4.91 -6.89 21.32
C LYS A 441 3.81 -7.87 20.90
N ASP A 442 4.01 -8.66 19.84
CA ASP A 442 3.06 -9.74 19.51
C ASP A 442 3.02 -10.73 20.69
N PRO A 443 1.85 -10.94 21.33
CA PRO A 443 1.75 -11.80 22.51
C PRO A 443 1.78 -13.30 22.20
N VAL A 444 1.68 -13.68 20.91
CA VAL A 444 1.57 -15.06 20.46
C VAL A 444 2.71 -15.42 19.49
N LEU A 445 2.90 -14.66 18.42
CA LEU A 445 3.95 -14.93 17.43
C LEU A 445 5.24 -14.21 17.81
N LEU A 446 5.83 -14.67 18.91
CA LEU A 446 7.02 -14.06 19.52
C LEU A 446 8.17 -13.97 18.51
N PRO A 447 8.92 -12.85 18.45
CA PRO A 447 10.09 -12.72 17.57
C PRO A 447 11.11 -13.86 17.71
N ALA A 448 11.24 -14.43 18.91
CA ALA A 448 12.12 -15.56 19.19
C ALA A 448 11.80 -16.82 18.35
N PHE A 449 10.55 -17.00 17.91
CA PHE A 449 10.17 -18.11 17.05
C PHE A 449 10.76 -18.02 15.63
N ALA A 450 11.20 -16.84 15.21
CA ALA A 450 11.88 -16.63 13.94
C ALA A 450 13.40 -16.92 14.00
N ALA A 451 13.94 -17.28 15.17
CA ALA A 451 15.37 -17.54 15.34
C ALA A 451 15.81 -18.76 14.51
N GLY A 452 16.91 -18.62 13.76
CA GLY A 452 17.50 -19.71 12.98
C GLY A 452 16.77 -20.07 11.69
N MET A 453 15.82 -19.25 11.23
CA MET A 453 15.13 -19.43 9.94
C MET A 453 16.11 -19.49 8.75
N GLU A 454 17.29 -18.86 8.86
CA GLU A 454 18.35 -18.85 7.85
C GLU A 454 18.84 -20.27 7.47
N ASN A 455 18.66 -21.25 8.37
CA ASN A 455 18.98 -22.65 8.09
C ASN A 455 18.11 -23.23 6.96
N LEU A 456 16.86 -22.78 6.87
CA LEU A 456 15.88 -23.20 5.86
C LEU A 456 15.73 -22.17 4.74
N VAL A 457 16.03 -20.89 5.01
CA VAL A 457 15.88 -19.76 4.09
C VAL A 457 17.20 -18.98 4.00
N PRO A 458 18.19 -19.43 3.22
CA PRO A 458 19.53 -18.82 3.21
C PRO A 458 19.55 -17.35 2.79
N ASN A 459 18.61 -16.93 1.94
CA ASN A 459 18.51 -15.58 1.41
C ASN A 459 17.50 -14.71 2.19
N LEU A 460 17.30 -15.02 3.48
CA LEU A 460 16.32 -14.32 4.32
C LEU A 460 16.78 -12.90 4.65
N THR A 461 15.93 -11.93 4.32
CA THR A 461 15.99 -10.56 4.83
C THR A 461 15.09 -10.43 6.06
N ARG A 462 15.43 -9.55 7.00
CA ARG A 462 14.64 -9.31 8.21
C ARG A 462 14.18 -7.87 8.33
N GLY A 463 12.94 -7.71 8.77
CA GLY A 463 12.41 -6.48 9.33
C GLY A 463 12.03 -6.71 10.80
N HIS A 464 12.09 -5.66 11.62
CA HIS A 464 11.63 -5.72 12.99
C HIS A 464 10.92 -4.42 13.39
N ILE A 465 9.78 -4.56 14.07
CA ILE A 465 8.99 -3.44 14.57
C ILE A 465 8.79 -3.62 16.07
N GLU A 466 9.65 -2.96 16.86
CA GLU A 466 9.74 -3.12 18.32
C GLU A 466 8.41 -2.86 19.03
N GLU A 467 7.82 -1.69 18.81
CA GLU A 467 6.56 -1.29 19.45
C GLU A 467 5.37 -1.66 18.56
N CYS A 468 5.16 -2.95 18.30
CA CYS A 468 4.06 -3.46 17.48
C CYS A 468 3.50 -4.76 18.05
N GLY A 469 2.18 -4.84 18.18
CA GLY A 469 1.45 -6.04 18.56
C GLY A 469 1.15 -6.96 17.37
N HIS A 470 0.10 -7.76 17.51
CA HIS A 470 -0.27 -8.78 16.53
C HIS A 470 -0.82 -8.19 15.23
N TRP A 471 -1.57 -7.09 15.28
CA TRP A 471 -2.30 -6.54 14.13
C TRP A 471 -1.43 -5.60 13.31
N THR A 472 -0.29 -6.11 12.85
CA THR A 472 0.86 -5.33 12.38
C THR A 472 0.54 -4.40 11.22
N GLN A 473 -0.28 -4.85 10.27
CA GLN A 473 -0.71 -4.04 9.12
C GLN A 473 -1.44 -2.75 9.53
N ILE A 474 -2.15 -2.81 10.67
CA ILE A 474 -3.02 -1.76 11.17
C ILE A 474 -2.32 -0.92 12.25
N GLU A 475 -1.62 -1.57 13.18
CA GLU A 475 -0.92 -0.92 14.29
C GLU A 475 0.25 -0.05 13.82
N ARG A 476 0.97 -0.51 12.79
CA ARG A 476 2.18 0.11 12.27
C ARG A 476 2.17 0.10 10.75
N SER A 477 1.24 0.88 10.20
CA SER A 477 1.05 1.08 8.77
C SER A 477 2.15 1.94 8.11
N ASN A 478 3.10 2.48 8.88
CA ASN A 478 4.10 3.45 8.43
C ASN A 478 5.08 2.91 7.35
N ALA A 479 5.82 3.84 6.74
CA ALA A 479 6.77 3.67 5.65
C ALA A 479 7.80 2.52 5.79
N ARG A 480 8.08 2.02 7.01
CA ARG A 480 9.04 0.92 7.22
C ARG A 480 8.53 -0.44 6.73
N LEU A 481 7.25 -0.75 6.92
CA LEU A 481 6.63 -1.98 6.43
C LEU A 481 6.57 -1.97 4.89
N ILE A 482 6.17 -0.83 4.33
CA ILE A 482 6.12 -0.59 2.88
C ILE A 482 7.53 -0.63 2.28
N SER A 483 8.54 -0.03 2.92
CA SER A 483 9.93 -0.07 2.48
C SER A 483 10.50 -1.50 2.47
N ALA A 484 10.17 -2.31 3.47
CA ALA A 484 10.60 -3.70 3.54
C ALA A 484 9.98 -4.54 2.40
N VAL A 485 8.68 -4.39 2.12
CA VAL A 485 7.99 -5.06 1.01
C VAL A 485 8.47 -4.53 -0.35
N ASN A 486 8.74 -3.23 -0.47
CA ASN A 486 9.31 -2.62 -1.68
C ASN A 486 10.71 -3.15 -1.97
N THR A 487 11.54 -3.32 -0.93
CA THR A 487 12.89 -3.87 -1.07
C THR A 487 12.84 -5.30 -1.61
N LEU A 488 11.95 -6.15 -1.06
CA LEU A 488 11.74 -7.52 -1.53
C LEU A 488 11.34 -7.55 -3.01
N SER A 489 10.44 -6.66 -3.41
CA SER A 489 9.87 -6.65 -4.76
C SER A 489 10.82 -6.04 -5.79
N ARG A 490 11.67 -5.06 -5.42
CA ARG A 490 12.72 -4.51 -6.30
C ARG A 490 13.83 -5.53 -6.62
N ILE A 491 14.16 -6.45 -5.70
CA ILE A 491 15.10 -7.56 -5.97
C ILE A 491 14.57 -8.46 -7.09
N THR A 492 13.25 -8.64 -7.19
CA THR A 492 12.64 -9.44 -8.28
C THR A 492 12.62 -8.72 -9.63
N SER A 493 12.49 -7.38 -9.65
CA SER A 493 12.56 -6.58 -10.88
C SER A 493 14.00 -6.41 -11.39
N ALA A 494 14.98 -6.30 -10.49
CA ALA A 494 16.40 -6.16 -10.84
C ALA A 494 16.97 -7.41 -11.56
N ALA A 495 16.39 -8.59 -11.36
CA ALA A 495 16.77 -9.80 -12.08
C ALA A 495 16.39 -9.76 -13.58
N VAL A 496 15.47 -8.87 -13.98
CA VAL A 496 15.10 -8.62 -15.38
C VAL A 496 15.84 -7.39 -15.94
N THR A 497 16.33 -6.51 -15.08
CA THR A 497 17.01 -5.26 -15.46
C THR A 497 18.48 -5.27 -15.05
N MET A 498 19.26 -6.22 -15.56
CA MET A 498 20.69 -6.00 -15.71
C MET A 498 20.92 -5.32 -17.07
N LEU A 499 21.17 -4.01 -17.04
CA LEU A 499 22.22 -3.33 -17.82
C LEU A 499 22.19 -1.79 -17.56
N PHE A 500 23.40 -1.26 -17.32
CA PHE A 500 23.87 0.13 -17.23
C PHE A 500 23.87 0.86 -15.88
N SER A 501 25.11 1.09 -15.42
CA SER A 501 25.55 1.93 -14.32
C SER A 501 25.72 3.39 -14.76
N GLY A 502 25.31 4.35 -13.94
CA GLY A 502 25.65 5.77 -14.14
C GLY A 502 25.18 6.69 -13.00
N LYS A 503 26.08 6.89 -12.03
CA LYS A 503 26.16 7.91 -10.94
C LYS A 503 24.97 8.83 -10.64
N LEU A 504 24.53 8.74 -9.38
CA LEU A 504 23.77 9.72 -8.59
C LEU A 504 24.56 11.02 -8.34
N SER A 505 23.90 12.18 -8.52
CA SER A 505 24.18 13.39 -7.73
C SER A 505 23.02 14.39 -7.79
N GLY A 506 22.50 14.75 -6.61
CA GLY A 506 22.02 16.10 -6.27
C GLY A 506 20.62 16.51 -6.75
N ILE A 507 19.71 16.70 -5.79
CA ILE A 507 18.71 17.79 -5.69
C ILE A 507 18.17 18.31 -7.04
N TYR A 508 16.96 17.89 -7.41
CA TYR A 508 16.23 18.50 -8.54
C TYR A 508 14.86 19.01 -8.08
N SER A 509 14.86 20.23 -7.55
CA SER A 509 13.74 21.17 -7.69
C SER A 509 14.12 22.20 -8.76
N GLY A 510 13.27 22.45 -9.75
CA GLY A 510 13.36 23.64 -10.61
C GLY A 510 14.28 23.59 -11.84
N TYR A 511 14.22 22.52 -12.65
CA TYR A 511 15.15 22.34 -13.79
C TYR A 511 14.56 22.31 -15.19
N VAL A 512 13.33 22.78 -15.38
CA VAL A 512 12.80 23.04 -16.74
C VAL A 512 12.72 24.54 -17.04
N SER A 513 12.63 25.42 -16.03
CA SER A 513 12.62 26.87 -16.24
C SER A 513 14.02 27.49 -16.36
N SER A 514 15.06 26.86 -15.78
CA SER A 514 16.41 27.45 -15.72
C SER A 514 17.40 26.94 -16.78
N GLN A 515 17.00 25.96 -17.61
CA GLN A 515 17.78 25.47 -18.76
C GLN A 515 17.13 25.74 -20.12
N ILE A 516 15.98 26.42 -20.14
CA ILE A 516 15.36 27.04 -21.32
C ILE A 516 15.73 28.52 -21.29
#